data_AF-A0AAX0IY34-F1
#
_entry.id   AF-A0AAX0IY34-F1
#
_cell.length_a   1.000
_cell.length_b   1.000
_cell.length_c   1.000
_cell.angle_alpha   90.00
_cell.angle_beta   90.00
_cell.angle_gamma   90.00
#
_symmetry.space_group_name_H-M   'P 1'
#
loop_
_entity.id
_entity.type
_entity.pdbx_description
1 polymer ?
#
loop_
_entity_poly.entity_id
_entity_poly.type
_entity_poly.pdbx_seq_one_letter_code
_entity_poly.pdbx_strand_id
1 'polypeptide(L)'
;MVFTKRRAVPVVNREEKPRGLKLSRPSMKVDGRWLVIYGTIVIVLCVAILRPLNTYMDQKAETARLKASIAEKQIEKERLLAELEKYDSEAYVKEQARKRLGVIAPGEKAYRVMTPELENQGSHVSTKEETKAKNPWYEKLWDSVTIVEPAEEAEQQGDQPQMNLPLIPADPPSEQP
;
A
#
# COMPACT_ATOMS: atom_id res chain seq x y z
N MET A 1 -27.10 -58.84 109.86
CA MET A 1 -26.31 -58.85 108.60
C MET A 1 -27.14 -58.14 107.55
N VAL A 2 -26.83 -56.87 107.23
CA VAL A 2 -27.70 -55.96 106.48
C VAL A 2 -27.35 -56.00 105.00
N PHE A 3 -28.29 -56.43 104.16
CA PHE A 3 -28.16 -56.41 102.70
C PHE A 3 -28.63 -55.06 102.13
N THR A 4 -27.70 -54.21 101.71
CA THR A 4 -28.01 -52.98 100.97
C THR A 4 -28.02 -53.27 99.47
N LYS A 5 -29.20 -53.48 98.89
CA LYS A 5 -29.40 -53.67 97.44
C LYS A 5 -29.44 -52.30 96.74
N ARG A 6 -28.36 -51.91 96.08
CA ARG A 6 -28.32 -50.70 95.25
C ARG A 6 -29.18 -50.93 94.00
N ARG A 7 -30.25 -50.15 93.83
CA ARG A 7 -31.04 -50.12 92.59
C ARG A 7 -30.27 -49.29 91.57
N ALA A 8 -29.76 -49.94 90.53
CA ALA A 8 -29.24 -49.28 89.35
C ALA A 8 -30.43 -48.73 88.53
N VAL A 9 -30.47 -47.43 88.32
CA VAL A 9 -31.43 -46.77 87.43
C VAL A 9 -30.77 -46.72 86.05
N PRO A 10 -31.40 -47.23 84.98
CA PRO A 10 -30.85 -47.08 83.64
C PRO A 10 -31.00 -45.61 83.22
N VAL A 11 -29.89 -44.88 83.18
CA VAL A 11 -29.81 -43.60 82.48
C VAL A 11 -29.83 -43.93 80.99
N VAL A 12 -30.97 -43.69 80.35
CA VAL A 12 -31.11 -43.75 78.90
C VAL A 12 -30.25 -42.63 78.33
N ASN A 13 -29.15 -42.99 77.65
CA ASN A 13 -28.39 -42.05 76.83
C ASN A 13 -29.35 -41.49 75.76
N ARG A 14 -29.70 -40.21 75.90
CA ARG A 14 -30.38 -39.47 74.85
C ARG A 14 -29.32 -39.10 73.82
N GLU A 15 -29.42 -39.65 72.63
CA GLU A 15 -28.64 -39.16 71.49
C GLU A 15 -28.99 -37.70 71.23
N GLU A 16 -28.08 -36.80 71.54
CA GLU A 16 -28.15 -35.42 71.07
C GLU A 16 -27.89 -35.42 69.57
N LYS A 17 -28.97 -35.55 68.80
CA LYS A 17 -28.95 -35.30 67.36
C LYS A 17 -28.47 -33.85 67.16
N PRO A 18 -27.33 -33.61 66.49
CA PRO A 18 -26.91 -32.24 66.23
C PRO A 18 -27.99 -31.61 65.37
N ARG A 19 -28.62 -30.56 65.89
CA ARG A 19 -29.55 -29.72 65.14
C ARG A 19 -28.72 -28.95 64.11
N GLY A 20 -28.47 -29.61 62.98
CA GLY A 20 -27.87 -28.98 61.82
C GLY A 20 -28.72 -27.79 61.43
N LEU A 21 -28.11 -26.60 61.43
CA LEU A 21 -28.70 -25.39 60.91
C LEU A 21 -29.01 -25.64 59.42
N LYS A 22 -30.29 -25.88 59.12
CA LYS A 22 -30.77 -25.98 57.74
C LYS A 22 -30.75 -24.57 57.14
N LEU A 23 -29.63 -24.23 56.51
CA LEU A 23 -29.52 -23.09 55.62
C LEU A 23 -30.43 -23.36 54.42
N SER A 24 -31.61 -22.75 54.40
CA SER A 24 -32.49 -22.77 53.24
C SER A 24 -31.78 -22.02 52.12
N ARG A 25 -31.25 -22.76 51.14
CA ARG A 25 -30.66 -22.17 49.94
C ARG A 25 -31.83 -21.64 49.10
N PRO A 26 -31.87 -20.34 48.77
CA PRO A 26 -32.90 -19.84 47.87
C PRO A 26 -32.74 -20.56 46.54
N SER A 27 -33.72 -21.39 46.18
CA SER A 27 -33.77 -21.99 44.85
C SER A 27 -34.12 -20.88 43.87
N MET A 28 -33.10 -20.24 43.31
CA MET A 28 -33.27 -19.34 42.18
C MET A 28 -33.83 -20.18 41.03
N LYS A 29 -35.12 -20.02 40.78
CA LYS A 29 -35.75 -20.52 39.56
C LYS A 29 -35.18 -19.69 38.43
N VAL A 30 -34.09 -20.18 37.84
CA VAL A 30 -33.61 -19.67 36.57
C VAL A 30 -34.68 -20.01 35.55
N ASP A 31 -35.54 -19.05 35.21
CA ASP A 31 -36.51 -19.29 34.14
C ASP A 31 -35.70 -19.59 32.88
N GLY A 32 -36.01 -20.70 32.21
CA GLY A 32 -35.25 -21.15 31.03
C GLY A 32 -35.15 -20.07 29.94
N ARG A 33 -36.06 -19.10 29.94
CA ARG A 33 -36.02 -17.93 29.07
C ARG A 33 -34.81 -17.02 29.32
N TRP A 34 -34.43 -16.77 30.57
CA TRP A 34 -33.22 -16.00 30.89
C TRP A 34 -31.96 -16.74 30.48
N LEU A 35 -31.93 -18.07 30.68
CA LEU A 35 -30.80 -18.91 30.26
C LEU A 35 -30.59 -18.85 28.74
N VAL A 36 -31.67 -18.90 27.96
CA VAL A 36 -31.63 -18.76 26.50
C VAL A 36 -31.13 -17.37 26.11
N ILE A 37 -31.63 -16.30 26.73
CA ILE A 37 -31.20 -14.92 26.43
C ILE A 37 -29.70 -14.73 26.72
N TYR A 38 -29.23 -15.14 27.91
CA TYR A 38 -27.81 -15.05 28.24
C TYR A 38 -26.94 -15.92 27.32
N GLY A 39 -27.40 -17.13 26.98
CA GLY A 39 -26.73 -17.99 26.01
C GLY A 39 -26.59 -17.32 24.65
N THR A 40 -27.67 -16.73 24.12
CA THR A 40 -27.62 -16.00 22.84
C THR A 40 -26.70 -14.78 22.88
N ILE A 41 -26.72 -14.00 23.98
CA ILE A 41 -25.80 -12.86 24.17
C ILE A 41 -24.34 -13.29 24.15
N VAL A 42 -24.00 -14.37 24.87
CA VAL A 42 -22.63 -14.89 24.90
C VAL A 42 -22.20 -15.38 23.51
N ILE A 43 -23.08 -16.08 22.79
CA ILE A 43 -22.81 -16.54 21.42
C ILE A 43 -22.58 -15.35 20.48
N VAL A 44 -23.44 -14.33 20.53
CA VAL A 44 -23.30 -13.11 19.72
C VAL A 44 -22.00 -12.38 20.04
N LEU A 45 -21.64 -12.24 21.32
CA LEU A 45 -20.40 -11.60 21.74
C LEU A 45 -19.17 -12.38 21.24
N CYS A 46 -19.22 -13.71 21.33
CA CYS A 46 -18.17 -14.58 20.82
C CYS A 46 -18.00 -14.41 19.30
N VAL A 47 -19.10 -14.46 18.53
CA VAL A 47 -19.07 -14.25 17.08
C VAL A 47 -18.58 -12.84 16.71
N ALA A 48 -18.97 -11.81 17.47
CA ALA A 48 -18.54 -10.44 17.26
C ALA A 48 -17.03 -10.25 17.49
N ILE A 49 -16.42 -11.02 18.40
CA ILE A 49 -14.98 -10.99 18.67
C ILE A 49 -14.21 -11.93 17.72
N LEU A 50 -14.82 -13.01 17.24
CA LEU A 50 -14.20 -13.94 16.28
C LEU A 50 -13.96 -13.30 14.90
N ARG A 51 -14.87 -12.44 14.43
CA ARG A 51 -14.73 -11.73 13.15
C ARG A 51 -13.46 -10.84 13.05
N PRO A 52 -13.16 -9.94 14.01
CA PRO A 52 -12.02 -9.04 13.91
C PRO A 52 -10.65 -9.72 14.03
N LEU A 53 -10.56 -10.93 14.61
CA LEU A 53 -9.30 -11.66 14.75
C LEU A 53 -8.68 -12.02 13.39
N ASN A 54 -9.51 -12.35 12.39
CA ASN A 54 -9.02 -12.73 11.06
C ASN A 54 -8.50 -11.51 10.27
N THR A 55 -9.15 -10.35 10.41
CA THR A 55 -8.76 -9.11 9.71
C THR A 55 -7.48 -8.45 10.23
N TYR A 56 -7.01 -8.79 11.43
CA TYR A 56 -5.83 -8.13 12.01
C TYR A 56 -4.50 -8.60 11.39
N MET A 57 -4.46 -9.83 10.83
CA MET A 57 -3.26 -10.37 10.18
C MET A 57 -3.07 -9.84 8.76
N ASP A 58 -4.16 -9.67 8.00
CA ASP A 58 -4.10 -9.19 6.62
C ASP A 58 -3.67 -7.70 6.53
N GLN A 59 -4.09 -6.87 7.49
CA GLN A 59 -3.71 -5.45 7.55
C GLN A 59 -2.20 -5.22 7.74
N LYS A 60 -1.51 -6.16 8.41
CA LYS A 60 -0.06 -6.08 8.61
C LYS A 60 0.72 -6.38 7.34
N ALA A 61 0.25 -7.33 6.53
CA ALA A 61 0.85 -7.65 5.23
C ALA A 61 0.71 -6.49 4.25
N GLU A 62 -0.45 -5.83 4.24
CA GLU A 62 -0.69 -4.66 3.39
C GLU A 62 0.17 -3.45 3.80
N THR A 63 0.31 -3.21 5.11
CA THR A 63 1.20 -2.15 5.63
C THR A 63 2.68 -2.42 5.30
N ALA A 64 3.12 -3.69 5.39
CA ALA A 64 4.49 -4.08 5.04
C ALA A 64 4.75 -3.88 3.54
N ARG A 65 3.79 -4.28 2.69
CA ARG A 65 3.85 -4.08 1.24
C ARG A 65 3.90 -2.60 0.87
N LEU A 66 3.05 -1.76 1.48
CA LEU A 66 3.05 -0.32 1.25
C LEU A 66 4.37 0.32 1.66
N LYS A 67 4.91 -0.02 2.84
CA LYS A 67 6.22 0.47 3.29
C LYS A 67 7.36 0.04 2.38
N ALA A 68 7.35 -1.20 1.90
CA ALA A 68 8.33 -1.69 0.93
C ALA A 68 8.25 -0.90 -0.39
N SER A 69 7.05 -0.64 -0.89
CA SER A 69 6.87 0.17 -2.10
C SER A 69 7.34 1.61 -1.93
N ILE A 70 7.13 2.23 -0.76
CA ILE A 70 7.61 3.58 -0.46
C ILE A 70 9.14 3.62 -0.47
N ALA A 71 9.79 2.64 0.15
CA ALA A 71 11.25 2.56 0.17
C ALA A 71 11.82 2.37 -1.23
N GLU A 72 11.24 1.50 -2.06
CA GLU A 72 11.64 1.30 -3.45
C GLU A 72 11.49 2.59 -4.28
N LYS A 73 10.37 3.31 -4.12
CA LYS A 73 10.14 4.58 -4.81
C LYS A 73 11.11 5.68 -4.36
N GLN A 74 11.51 5.69 -3.09
CA GLN A 74 12.52 6.63 -2.59
C GLN A 74 13.89 6.36 -3.19
N ILE A 75 14.31 5.09 -3.28
CA ILE A 75 15.57 4.69 -3.93
C ILE A 75 15.57 5.11 -5.40
N GLU A 76 14.48 4.87 -6.14
CA GLU A 76 14.42 5.28 -7.55
C GLU A 76 14.44 6.81 -7.69
N LYS A 77 13.78 7.54 -6.79
CA LYS A 77 13.84 9.01 -6.77
C LYS A 77 15.27 9.50 -6.57
N GLU A 78 16.00 8.95 -5.60
CA GLU A 78 17.39 9.33 -5.34
C GLU A 78 18.30 8.99 -6.53
N ARG A 79 18.09 7.83 -7.16
CA ARG A 79 18.82 7.42 -8.37
C ARG A 79 18.62 8.41 -9.52
N LEU A 80 17.37 8.80 -9.78
CA LEU A 80 17.01 9.75 -10.83
C LEU A 80 17.55 11.15 -10.53
N LEU A 81 17.51 11.61 -9.27
CA LEU A 81 18.09 12.90 -8.89
C LEU A 81 19.61 12.92 -9.06
N ALA A 82 20.30 11.84 -8.67
CA ALA A 82 21.75 11.71 -8.87
C ALA A 82 22.12 11.64 -10.36
N GLU A 83 21.25 11.08 -11.19
CA GLU A 83 21.44 11.10 -12.64
C GLU A 83 21.21 12.51 -13.21
N LEU A 84 20.18 13.22 -12.76
CA LEU A 84 19.92 14.60 -13.16
C LEU A 84 21.05 15.55 -12.78
N GLU A 85 21.62 15.41 -11.58
CA GLU A 85 22.76 16.19 -11.12
C GLU A 85 23.98 16.03 -12.03
N LYS A 86 24.21 14.81 -12.56
CA LYS A 86 25.29 14.59 -13.55
C LYS A 86 25.05 15.39 -14.83
N TYR A 87 23.79 15.43 -15.30
CA TYR A 87 23.40 16.16 -16.51
C TYR A 87 23.38 17.69 -16.33
N ASP A 88 23.34 18.22 -15.11
CA ASP A 88 23.37 19.67 -14.85
C ASP A 88 24.75 20.30 -15.14
N SER A 89 25.81 19.49 -15.12
CA SER A 89 27.15 19.97 -15.45
C SER A 89 27.34 20.17 -16.95
N GLU A 90 27.58 21.42 -17.37
CA GLU A 90 27.77 21.80 -18.78
C GLU A 90 28.91 21.00 -19.47
N ALA A 91 29.95 20.66 -18.70
CA ALA A 91 31.06 19.83 -19.19
C ALA A 91 30.60 18.41 -19.57
N TYR A 92 29.74 17.78 -18.76
CA TYR A 92 29.22 16.44 -19.04
C TYR A 92 28.31 16.44 -20.27
N VAL A 93 27.46 17.47 -20.42
CA VAL A 93 26.61 17.64 -21.61
C VAL A 93 27.46 17.82 -22.86
N LYS A 94 28.50 18.66 -22.82
CA LYS A 94 29.44 18.88 -23.94
C LYS A 94 30.15 17.58 -24.33
N GLU A 95 30.65 16.81 -23.37
CA GLU A 95 31.28 15.52 -23.64
C GLU A 95 30.31 14.52 -24.24
N GLN A 96 29.10 14.41 -23.69
CA GLN A 96 28.12 13.42 -24.13
C GLN A 96 27.56 13.76 -25.51
N ALA A 97 27.35 15.04 -25.79
CA ALA A 97 26.97 15.52 -27.12
C ALA A 97 28.07 15.22 -28.13
N ARG A 98 29.35 15.44 -27.79
CA ARG A 98 30.47 15.08 -28.68
C ARG A 98 30.57 13.57 -28.91
N LYS A 99 30.40 12.74 -27.88
CA LYS A 99 30.47 11.27 -27.96
C LYS A 99 29.31 10.66 -28.76
N ARG A 100 28.08 11.15 -28.55
CA ARG A 100 26.85 10.58 -29.14
C ARG A 100 26.45 11.23 -30.48
N LEU A 101 26.63 12.55 -30.59
CA LEU A 101 26.15 13.35 -31.72
C LEU A 101 27.28 13.89 -32.59
N GLY A 102 28.55 13.75 -32.18
CA GLY A 102 29.69 14.25 -32.93
C GLY A 102 29.73 15.78 -33.05
N VAL A 103 29.03 16.51 -32.16
CA VAL A 103 29.01 17.97 -32.19
C VAL A 103 30.36 18.57 -31.74
N ILE A 104 30.67 19.73 -32.29
CA ILE A 104 31.87 20.52 -32.00
C ILE A 104 31.48 21.91 -31.53
N ALA A 105 32.34 22.54 -30.72
CA ALA A 105 32.11 23.91 -30.30
C ALA A 105 32.23 24.87 -31.50
N PRO A 106 31.51 26.00 -31.51
CA PRO A 106 31.64 26.99 -32.57
C PRO A 106 33.10 27.49 -32.65
N GLY A 107 33.75 27.29 -33.80
CA GLY A 107 35.15 27.65 -34.04
C GLY A 107 36.16 26.50 -33.98
N GLU A 108 35.76 25.30 -33.58
CA GLU A 108 36.63 24.10 -33.65
C GLU A 108 36.66 23.52 -35.08
N LYS A 109 37.81 23.03 -35.54
CA LYS A 109 37.95 22.35 -36.84
C LYS A 109 37.91 20.84 -36.65
N ALA A 110 36.93 20.17 -37.24
CA ALA A 110 36.83 18.71 -37.22
C ALA A 110 37.78 18.10 -38.26
N TYR A 111 38.74 17.27 -37.81
CA TYR A 111 39.57 16.47 -38.68
C TYR A 111 39.02 15.03 -38.71
N ARG A 112 38.77 14.52 -39.91
CA ARG A 112 38.48 13.09 -40.13
C ARG A 112 39.69 12.45 -40.80
N VAL A 113 40.17 11.36 -40.22
CA VAL A 113 41.25 10.55 -40.81
C VAL A 113 40.62 9.69 -41.90
N MET A 114 40.91 10.01 -43.16
CA MET A 114 40.57 9.16 -44.30
C MET A 114 41.70 8.15 -44.49
N THR A 115 41.41 6.87 -44.26
CA THR A 115 42.28 5.77 -44.68
C THR A 115 41.88 5.30 -46.09
N PRO A 116 42.83 4.85 -46.92
CA PRO A 116 42.57 4.47 -48.32
C PRO A 116 41.55 3.33 -48.49
N GLU A 117 41.29 2.56 -47.42
CA GLU A 117 40.24 1.52 -47.40
C GLU A 117 38.81 2.09 -47.31
N LEU A 118 38.65 3.31 -46.78
CA LEU A 118 37.37 4.03 -46.70
C LEU A 118 37.01 4.74 -48.01
N GLU A 119 37.98 4.97 -48.90
CA GLU A 119 37.79 5.64 -50.19
C GLU A 119 36.99 4.78 -51.18
N ASN A 120 37.10 3.44 -51.07
CA ASN A 120 36.34 2.49 -51.90
C ASN A 120 34.89 2.29 -51.44
N GLN A 121 34.52 2.80 -50.26
CA GLN A 121 33.16 2.73 -49.71
C GLN A 121 32.47 4.07 -49.91
N GLY A 122 32.17 4.41 -51.18
CA GLY A 122 31.19 5.42 -51.58
C GLY A 122 31.16 6.70 -50.74
N SER A 123 31.90 7.71 -51.19
CA SER A 123 31.82 9.08 -50.70
C SER A 123 30.41 9.68 -50.91
N HIS A 124 29.49 9.37 -49.99
CA HIS A 124 28.13 9.92 -49.93
C HIS A 124 27.87 10.45 -48.52
N VAL A 125 28.66 11.41 -48.07
CA VAL A 125 28.23 12.27 -46.97
C VAL A 125 28.35 13.70 -47.45
N SER A 126 27.26 14.17 -48.03
CA SER A 126 27.06 15.54 -48.47
C SER A 126 27.42 16.48 -47.32
N THR A 127 28.44 17.31 -47.53
CA THR A 127 28.52 18.64 -46.90
C THR A 127 27.22 19.34 -47.30
N LYS A 128 26.21 19.25 -46.44
CA LYS A 128 25.00 20.03 -46.58
C LYS A 128 25.27 21.33 -45.85
N GLU A 129 25.72 22.32 -46.60
CA GLU A 129 25.65 23.70 -46.17
C GLU A 129 24.22 23.99 -45.69
N GLU A 130 24.13 24.21 -44.39
CA GLU A 130 23.23 25.14 -43.70
C GLU A 130 21.99 25.62 -44.47
N THR A 131 21.03 24.73 -44.72
CA THR A 131 19.64 25.17 -44.59
C THR A 131 19.28 25.01 -43.13
N LYS A 132 19.55 26.05 -42.33
CA LYS A 132 19.05 26.17 -40.94
C LYS A 132 17.54 25.98 -41.00
N ALA A 133 17.09 24.76 -40.74
CA ALA A 133 15.66 24.43 -40.77
C ALA A 133 15.00 25.37 -39.77
N LYS A 134 14.12 26.23 -40.27
CA LYS A 134 13.52 27.33 -39.48
C LYS A 134 12.92 26.84 -38.16
N ASN A 135 12.42 25.59 -38.16
CA ASN A 135 12.03 24.85 -36.97
C ASN A 135 12.67 23.45 -36.98
N PRO A 136 13.72 23.21 -36.18
CA PRO A 136 14.23 21.88 -35.89
C PRO A 136 13.12 20.94 -35.42
N TRP A 137 13.22 19.64 -35.74
CA TRP A 137 12.22 18.65 -35.32
C TRP A 137 12.12 18.52 -33.79
N TYR A 138 13.21 18.80 -33.05
CA TYR A 138 13.20 18.75 -31.58
C TYR A 138 12.32 19.86 -30.98
N GLU A 139 12.30 21.07 -31.57
CA GLU A 139 11.41 22.17 -31.14
C GLU A 139 9.95 21.75 -31.28
N LYS A 140 9.59 21.08 -32.39
CA LYS A 140 8.23 20.59 -32.62
C LYS A 140 7.78 19.54 -31.60
N LEU A 141 8.71 18.69 -31.14
CA LEU A 141 8.40 17.70 -30.10
C LEU A 141 8.19 18.35 -28.73
N TRP A 142 9.03 19.33 -28.36
CA TRP A 142 8.82 20.07 -27.12
C TRP A 142 7.52 20.86 -27.13
N ASP A 143 7.19 21.48 -28.26
CA ASP A 143 5.92 22.18 -28.45
C ASP A 143 4.73 21.24 -28.19
N SER A 144 4.78 19.98 -28.65
CA SER A 144 3.71 19.00 -28.42
C SER A 144 3.51 18.60 -26.95
N VAL A 145 4.50 18.79 -26.07
CA VAL A 145 4.39 18.52 -24.63
C VAL A 145 3.90 19.77 -23.88
N THR A 146 4.23 20.96 -24.37
CA THR A 146 3.85 22.23 -23.74
C THR A 146 2.50 22.77 -24.22
N ILE A 147 2.03 22.35 -25.39
CA ILE A 147 0.65 22.60 -25.82
C ILE A 147 -0.25 21.70 -24.98
N VAL A 148 -0.60 22.19 -23.79
CA VAL A 148 -1.92 21.91 -23.22
C VAL A 148 -2.87 22.63 -24.16
N GLU A 149 -3.38 21.90 -25.15
CA GLU A 149 -4.40 22.39 -26.07
C GLU A 149 -5.47 23.08 -25.21
N PRO A 150 -5.65 24.42 -25.32
CA PRO A 150 -6.84 25.02 -24.74
C PRO A 150 -7.98 24.31 -25.43
N ALA A 151 -8.89 23.72 -24.66
CA ALA A 151 -10.06 23.03 -25.15
C ALA A 151 -10.87 24.01 -26.01
N GLU A 152 -10.53 24.11 -27.29
CA GLU A 152 -11.38 24.70 -28.30
C GLU A 152 -12.40 23.63 -28.64
N GLU A 153 -13.62 23.90 -28.20
CA GLU A 153 -14.85 23.21 -28.52
C GLU A 153 -14.89 22.88 -30.03
N ALA A 154 -14.50 21.66 -30.38
CA ALA A 154 -14.81 21.06 -31.66
C ALA A 154 -15.71 19.85 -31.40
N GLU A 155 -17.01 20.11 -31.33
CA GLU A 155 -18.01 19.08 -31.54
C GLU A 155 -17.79 18.44 -32.93
N GLN A 156 -17.49 17.14 -32.98
CA GLN A 156 -18.16 16.13 -33.83
C GLN A 156 -17.45 14.76 -33.79
N GLN A 157 -17.96 13.90 -32.90
CA GLN A 157 -18.39 12.52 -33.15
C GLN A 157 -17.62 11.61 -34.13
N GLY A 158 -16.94 10.60 -33.58
CA GLY A 158 -16.58 9.38 -34.31
C GLY A 158 -15.46 8.56 -33.68
N ASP A 159 -15.84 7.54 -32.89
CA ASP A 159 -15.04 6.37 -32.50
C ASP A 159 -13.94 6.60 -31.43
N GLN A 160 -14.35 6.55 -30.16
CA GLN A 160 -13.45 6.40 -29.01
C GLN A 160 -13.10 4.91 -28.84
N PRO A 161 -11.84 4.48 -29.01
CA PRO A 161 -11.44 3.17 -28.50
C PRO A 161 -11.60 3.20 -26.99
N GLN A 162 -12.42 2.29 -26.44
CA GLN A 162 -12.62 2.10 -25.01
C GLN A 162 -11.28 1.74 -24.34
N MET A 163 -10.52 2.75 -23.96
CA MET A 163 -9.44 2.61 -23.00
C MET A 163 -10.07 2.51 -21.61
N ASN A 164 -10.46 1.29 -21.25
CA ASN A 164 -10.80 0.92 -19.89
C ASN A 164 -9.52 0.94 -19.03
N LEU A 165 -9.00 2.12 -18.70
CA LEU A 165 -8.10 2.24 -17.57
C LEU A 165 -8.95 2.12 -16.30
N PRO A 166 -8.66 1.19 -15.38
CA PRO A 166 -9.24 1.20 -14.04
C PRO A 166 -8.59 2.33 -13.24
N LEU A 167 -8.86 3.58 -13.62
CA LEU A 167 -8.69 4.73 -12.75
C LEU A 167 -9.97 4.79 -11.93
N ILE A 168 -9.99 4.09 -10.80
CA ILE A 168 -10.97 4.37 -9.75
C ILE A 168 -10.62 5.78 -9.25
N PRO A 169 -11.48 6.80 -9.45
CA PRO A 169 -11.36 8.02 -8.70
C PRO A 169 -11.69 7.64 -7.26
N ALA A 170 -10.74 7.82 -6.34
CA ALA A 170 -11.07 7.84 -4.93
C ALA A 170 -11.97 9.07 -4.70
N ASP A 171 -13.28 8.85 -4.57
CA ASP A 171 -14.17 9.89 -4.07
C ASP A 171 -13.70 10.27 -2.65
N PRO A 172 -13.38 11.55 -2.38
CA PRO A 172 -13.23 12.00 -1.01
C PRO A 172 -14.63 11.92 -0.36
N PRO A 173 -14.78 11.30 0.84
CA PRO A 173 -16.08 11.25 1.50
C PRO A 173 -16.55 12.67 1.77
N SER A 174 -17.57 13.10 1.03
CA SER A 174 -18.21 14.40 1.22
C SER A 174 -19.03 14.33 2.51
N GLU A 175 -18.70 15.22 3.43
CA GLU A 175 -19.54 15.64 4.55
C GLU A 175 -21.01 15.75 4.13
N GLN A 176 -21.90 15.13 4.91
CA GLN A 176 -23.33 15.48 4.94
C GLN A 176 -23.77 15.59 6.41
N PRO A 177 -24.71 16.51 6.72
CA PRO A 177 -24.93 17.10 8.05
C PRO A 177 -25.56 16.19 9.10
#